data_AF-A0A1H8W6E4-F1
#
_entry.id   AF-A0A1H8W6E4-F1
#
_cell.length_a   1.000
_cell.length_b   1.000
_cell.length_c   1.000
_cell.angle_alpha   90.00
_cell.angle_beta   90.00
_cell.angle_gamma   90.00
#
_symmetry.space_group_name_H-M   'P 1'
#
loop_
_entity.id
_entity.type
_entity.pdbx_description
1 polymer ?
#
loop_
_entity_poly.entity_id
_entity_poly.type
_entity_poly.pdbx_seq_one_letter_code
_entity_poly.pdbx_strand_id
1 'polypeptide(L)'
;MFSKSLKSVFLAAFVTTSATGAAQADNLGAAIVGGVIGGVIMNEANKNRRTRTRTVVVQPSATRAYHRETQSSLNYFGFNAGTPDGIPGSRTRSAISRYQAFMGWPATGRLSDYQRDFIVSSHNRAQIGGPEVVKAMQSDPQGVRSLLQKWHGDSSGIRTRTTTYNGMPEPVSAAVDEIADSSDPSAEQLLQRSGFVQLADLNGDGKTDYILDTSVTGSQFWCGEQSCSVLVFASSPDGYKRNDFLTHEAKPAVFSCHQGSCRMNENATMEASAEPQAQQPQTQTASAEAGQQEPVKIQPFALSGKDKPAPSLASHCSKVSLLTNSNGGFVTKATLNDPDFALSEQFCLTRTYAIGTGEDMVTKVQGVSAAQVDAQCDAFGPALAPYVARLGDESAAQMTAQVQKFALQSDMSLSQLSDTAKICLFSGYRRDDMDVALGSALLLVGTGDKPYAELVGHHLSQGFGATTNADLAQDWYMIAVGALDRGAEPVFAPGQPERAALLRAAATRLGGDTSADVKPEPASSTLPSFSLE
;
A
#
# COMPACT_ATOMS: atom_id res chain seq x y z
N MET A 1 -75.91 12.76 -1.67
CA MET A 1 -76.47 11.39 -1.56
C MET A 1 -75.50 10.61 -0.68
N PHE A 2 -75.62 10.58 0.65
CA PHE A 2 -76.42 9.66 1.51
C PHE A 2 -76.39 8.20 0.99
N SER A 3 -76.01 7.15 1.74
CA SER A 3 -76.30 6.84 3.15
C SER A 3 -75.45 5.68 3.77
N LYS A 4 -74.97 5.89 5.02
CA LYS A 4 -74.98 5.09 6.31
C LYS A 4 -74.95 3.54 6.32
N SER A 5 -74.56 2.78 7.38
CA SER A 5 -73.77 2.88 8.65
C SER A 5 -74.00 1.57 9.48
N LEU A 6 -73.14 1.29 10.50
CA LEU A 6 -73.29 0.57 11.81
C LEU A 6 -72.24 -0.57 12.03
N LYS A 7 -71.20 -0.44 12.90
CA LYS A 7 -71.07 -0.42 14.41
C LYS A 7 -71.27 -1.81 15.07
N SER A 8 -70.61 -2.33 16.12
CA SER A 8 -69.48 -2.03 17.07
C SER A 8 -69.31 -3.30 17.98
N VAL A 9 -68.18 -3.64 18.66
CA VAL A 9 -67.86 -3.52 20.13
C VAL A 9 -66.83 -4.65 20.49
N PHE A 10 -65.57 -4.39 20.89
CA PHE A 10 -64.91 -4.34 22.24
C PHE A 10 -65.06 -5.56 23.20
N LEU A 11 -63.94 -6.19 23.63
CA LEU A 11 -63.39 -6.12 25.00
C LEU A 11 -62.04 -6.86 25.16
N ALA A 12 -61.13 -6.23 25.90
CA ALA A 12 -59.89 -6.78 26.45
C ALA A 12 -60.03 -6.93 27.97
N ALA A 13 -59.29 -7.86 28.59
CA ALA A 13 -59.02 -7.83 30.03
C ALA A 13 -57.59 -8.31 30.33
N PHE A 14 -57.01 -7.63 31.31
CA PHE A 14 -55.60 -7.54 31.71
C PHE A 14 -55.42 -8.16 33.12
N VAL A 15 -54.19 -8.06 33.68
CA VAL A 15 -53.77 -8.26 35.10
C VAL A 15 -53.23 -9.67 35.44
N THR A 16 -52.16 -9.92 36.20
CA THR A 16 -50.75 -9.44 36.38
C THR A 16 -50.17 -10.24 37.56
N THR A 17 -48.83 -10.43 37.59
CA THR A 17 -47.93 -10.66 38.78
C THR A 17 -48.10 -11.95 39.61
N SER A 18 -47.09 -12.62 40.20
CA SER A 18 -45.70 -12.29 40.58
C SER A 18 -44.86 -13.58 40.80
N ALA A 19 -43.53 -13.42 40.89
CA ALA A 19 -42.52 -14.46 41.11
C ALA A 19 -42.42 -14.95 42.57
N THR A 20 -41.93 -16.19 42.78
CA THR A 20 -40.88 -16.57 43.75
C THR A 20 -40.55 -18.07 43.69
N GLY A 21 -39.26 -18.41 43.73
CA GLY A 21 -38.72 -19.33 44.74
C GLY A 21 -38.68 -20.83 44.44
N ALA A 22 -37.47 -21.38 44.46
CA ALA A 22 -37.12 -22.80 44.28
C ALA A 22 -37.49 -23.69 45.48
N ALA A 23 -37.66 -24.99 45.22
CA ALA A 23 -37.31 -26.05 46.17
C ALA A 23 -37.02 -27.36 45.42
N GLN A 24 -35.83 -27.89 45.66
CA GLN A 24 -35.45 -29.25 45.29
C GLN A 24 -36.20 -30.28 46.14
N ALA A 25 -36.37 -31.49 45.61
CA ALA A 25 -36.05 -32.71 46.34
C ALA A 25 -35.92 -33.89 45.37
N ASP A 26 -34.75 -34.50 45.38
CA ASP A 26 -34.49 -35.87 44.96
C ASP A 26 -35.49 -36.83 45.60
N ASN A 27 -35.89 -37.87 44.86
CA ASN A 27 -35.57 -39.26 45.22
C ASN A 27 -36.34 -40.26 44.36
N LEU A 28 -35.57 -41.23 43.88
CA LEU A 28 -35.80 -42.66 44.10
C LEU A 28 -37.04 -43.29 43.45
N GLY A 29 -36.79 -44.28 42.60
CA GLY A 29 -37.80 -45.28 42.30
C GLY A 29 -37.62 -45.98 40.97
N ALA A 30 -36.56 -46.76 40.86
CA ALA A 30 -36.46 -47.79 39.85
C ALA A 30 -37.57 -48.84 40.01
N ALA A 31 -37.74 -49.61 38.92
CA ALA A 31 -38.50 -50.85 38.79
C ALA A 31 -39.99 -50.68 38.46
N ILE A 32 -40.37 -51.16 37.28
CA ILE A 32 -41.01 -52.46 37.16
C ILE A 32 -40.60 -53.12 35.84
N VAL A 33 -40.21 -54.37 36.00
CA VAL A 33 -39.84 -55.38 35.02
C VAL A 33 -41.10 -56.11 34.54
N GLY A 34 -41.13 -56.50 33.27
CA GLY A 34 -41.69 -57.79 32.88
C GLY A 34 -42.98 -57.77 32.05
N GLY A 35 -42.90 -58.30 30.83
CA GLY A 35 -44.06 -58.60 30.00
C GLY A 35 -43.65 -59.03 28.60
N VAL A 36 -43.32 -60.31 28.45
CA VAL A 36 -42.72 -60.93 27.26
C VAL A 36 -43.82 -61.56 26.37
N ILE A 37 -43.51 -61.66 25.07
CA ILE A 37 -43.98 -62.62 24.04
C ILE A 37 -45.23 -62.24 23.24
N GLY A 38 -45.05 -62.13 21.91
CA GLY A 38 -46.09 -62.48 20.94
C GLY A 38 -45.90 -61.94 19.52
N GLY A 39 -45.26 -62.72 18.63
CA GLY A 39 -45.65 -62.74 17.22
C GLY A 39 -44.78 -61.99 16.21
N VAL A 40 -43.74 -62.69 15.76
CA VAL A 40 -43.19 -62.74 14.39
C VAL A 40 -44.01 -62.06 13.28
N ILE A 41 -43.34 -61.27 12.43
CA ILE A 41 -43.27 -61.44 10.97
C ILE A 41 -42.04 -60.67 10.46
N MET A 42 -41.25 -61.36 9.64
CA MET A 42 -40.05 -60.87 8.96
C MET A 42 -40.39 -59.80 7.92
N ASN A 43 -39.56 -58.76 7.79
CA ASN A 43 -39.14 -58.34 6.46
C ASN A 43 -37.72 -57.74 6.49
N GLU A 44 -36.81 -58.60 6.07
CA GLU A 44 -35.40 -58.39 5.84
C GLU A 44 -35.24 -57.62 4.52
N ALA A 45 -35.37 -56.29 4.54
CA ALA A 45 -35.16 -55.48 3.33
C ALA A 45 -34.77 -54.01 3.60
N ASN A 46 -33.95 -53.72 4.63
CA ASN A 46 -33.29 -52.40 4.67
C ASN A 46 -32.02 -52.28 5.53
N LYS A 47 -31.30 -53.37 5.81
CA LYS A 47 -29.94 -53.31 6.39
C LYS A 47 -28.89 -53.16 5.28
N ASN A 48 -28.89 -52.00 4.62
CA ASN A 48 -27.70 -51.55 3.89
C ASN A 48 -27.53 -50.03 3.84
N ARG A 49 -28.05 -49.30 4.82
CA ARG A 49 -27.50 -47.99 5.15
C ARG A 49 -26.24 -48.21 5.99
N ARG A 50 -25.13 -48.49 5.31
CA ARG A 50 -23.80 -48.23 5.83
C ARG A 50 -23.79 -46.81 6.36
N THR A 51 -23.86 -46.64 7.67
CA THR A 51 -23.53 -45.39 8.34
C THR A 51 -22.09 -45.08 7.96
N ARG A 52 -21.88 -44.28 6.91
CA ARG A 52 -20.59 -43.68 6.64
C ARG A 52 -20.31 -42.78 7.83
N THR A 53 -19.51 -43.26 8.77
CA THR A 53 -18.87 -42.41 9.77
C THR A 53 -18.08 -41.37 8.98
N ARG A 54 -18.66 -40.17 8.83
CA ARG A 54 -17.98 -39.05 8.18
C ARG A 54 -16.96 -38.55 9.19
N THR A 55 -15.73 -39.04 9.09
CA THR A 55 -14.60 -38.43 9.78
C THR A 55 -14.52 -36.98 9.30
N VAL A 56 -15.02 -36.04 10.12
CA VAL A 56 -14.82 -34.62 9.87
C VAL A 56 -13.39 -34.33 10.26
N VAL A 57 -12.49 -34.37 9.26
CA VAL A 57 -11.13 -33.84 9.42
C VAL A 57 -11.28 -32.34 9.60
N VAL A 58 -11.28 -31.88 10.85
CA VAL A 58 -11.22 -30.45 11.16
C VAL A 58 -9.81 -29.99 10.80
N GLN A 59 -9.66 -29.39 9.61
CA GLN A 59 -8.40 -28.79 9.22
C GLN A 59 -8.00 -27.70 10.23
N PRO A 60 -6.70 -27.62 10.60
CA PRO A 60 -6.17 -26.57 11.46
C PRO A 60 -6.63 -25.18 10.99
N SER A 61 -6.92 -24.27 11.93
CA SER A 61 -7.40 -22.91 11.63
C SER A 61 -6.48 -22.16 10.66
N ALA A 62 -5.17 -22.33 10.83
CA ALA A 62 -4.14 -21.76 9.95
C ALA A 62 -4.24 -22.26 8.49
N THR A 63 -4.46 -23.56 8.29
CA THR A 63 -4.63 -24.14 6.93
C THR A 63 -5.89 -23.61 6.24
N ARG A 64 -6.98 -23.43 6.99
CA ARG A 64 -8.21 -22.84 6.44
C ARG A 64 -8.04 -21.36 6.10
N ALA A 65 -7.31 -20.60 6.91
CA ALA A 65 -6.97 -19.21 6.61
C ALA A 65 -6.12 -19.12 5.33
N TYR A 66 -5.07 -19.94 5.23
CA TYR A 66 -4.21 -20.05 4.06
C TYR A 66 -4.98 -20.33 2.77
N HIS A 67 -5.93 -21.27 2.78
CA HIS A 67 -6.77 -21.57 1.62
C HIS A 67 -7.79 -20.47 1.31
N ARG A 68 -8.36 -19.84 2.35
CA ARG A 68 -9.32 -18.74 2.19
C ARG A 68 -8.69 -17.55 1.50
N GLU A 69 -7.48 -17.20 1.93
CA GLU A 69 -6.68 -16.14 1.31
C GLU A 69 -6.47 -16.43 -0.18
N THR A 70 -6.02 -17.64 -0.52
CA THR A 70 -5.85 -18.06 -1.92
C THR A 70 -7.14 -17.97 -2.74
N GLN A 71 -8.26 -18.44 -2.19
CA GLN A 71 -9.57 -18.34 -2.85
C GLN A 71 -9.99 -16.88 -3.06
N SER A 72 -9.73 -16.00 -2.09
CA SER A 72 -9.99 -14.56 -2.19
C SER A 72 -9.16 -13.92 -3.30
N SER A 73 -7.85 -14.18 -3.33
CA SER A 73 -6.95 -13.63 -4.34
C SER A 73 -7.30 -14.12 -5.76
N LEU A 74 -7.63 -15.40 -5.91
CA LEU A 74 -8.12 -15.95 -7.18
C LEU A 74 -9.39 -15.22 -7.65
N ASN A 75 -10.37 -15.04 -6.76
CA ASN A 75 -11.62 -14.35 -7.09
C ASN A 75 -11.40 -12.87 -7.47
N TYR A 76 -10.51 -12.17 -6.77
CA TYR A 76 -10.18 -10.77 -7.05
C TYR A 76 -9.71 -10.58 -8.50
N PHE A 77 -8.81 -11.45 -8.97
CA PHE A 77 -8.33 -11.44 -10.35
C PHE A 77 -9.28 -12.12 -11.35
N GLY A 78 -10.53 -12.36 -10.96
CA GLY A 78 -11.56 -12.91 -11.85
C GLY A 78 -11.47 -14.43 -12.08
N PHE A 79 -10.58 -15.14 -11.37
CA PHE A 79 -10.53 -16.60 -11.38
C PHE A 79 -11.52 -17.15 -10.34
N ASN A 80 -12.77 -17.38 -10.76
CA ASN A 80 -13.86 -17.81 -9.89
C ASN A 80 -13.56 -19.14 -9.15
N ALA A 81 -13.11 -19.02 -7.89
CA ALA A 81 -12.79 -20.13 -6.99
C ALA A 81 -13.98 -20.58 -6.13
N GLY A 82 -15.13 -19.90 -6.22
CA GLY A 82 -16.27 -20.07 -5.31
C GLY A 82 -16.16 -19.19 -4.07
N THR A 83 -16.96 -19.47 -3.04
CA THR A 83 -16.89 -18.75 -1.76
C THR A 83 -15.53 -18.99 -1.08
N PRO A 84 -14.84 -17.96 -0.55
CA PRO A 84 -13.62 -18.10 0.24
C PRO A 84 -13.88 -18.78 1.60
N ASP A 85 -14.17 -20.07 1.59
CA ASP A 85 -14.50 -20.88 2.77
C ASP A 85 -13.28 -21.55 3.42
N GLY A 86 -12.12 -21.52 2.76
CA GLY A 86 -10.90 -22.20 3.18
C GLY A 86 -10.87 -23.70 2.85
N ILE A 87 -11.83 -24.20 2.07
CA ILE A 87 -11.98 -25.61 1.69
C ILE A 87 -11.84 -25.74 0.16
N PRO A 88 -10.65 -26.12 -0.36
CA PRO A 88 -10.42 -26.21 -1.80
C PRO A 88 -11.30 -27.26 -2.49
N GLY A 89 -12.29 -26.79 -3.25
CA GLY A 89 -13.22 -27.62 -4.01
C GLY A 89 -12.83 -27.79 -5.48
N SER A 90 -13.74 -28.38 -6.28
CA SER A 90 -13.57 -28.44 -7.74
C SER A 90 -13.48 -27.06 -8.38
N ARG A 91 -14.27 -26.09 -7.89
CA ARG A 91 -14.23 -24.68 -8.34
C ARG A 91 -12.87 -24.04 -8.10
N THR A 92 -12.30 -24.20 -6.91
CA THR A 92 -10.96 -23.70 -6.58
C THR A 92 -9.91 -24.32 -7.50
N ARG A 93 -9.96 -25.63 -7.76
CA ARG A 93 -9.04 -26.29 -8.70
C ARG A 93 -9.18 -25.76 -10.13
N SER A 94 -10.41 -25.55 -10.61
CA SER A 94 -10.65 -24.94 -11.92
C SER A 94 -10.16 -23.50 -12.00
N ALA A 95 -10.30 -22.71 -10.94
CA ALA A 95 -9.76 -21.36 -10.86
C ALA A 95 -8.22 -21.37 -10.94
N ILE A 96 -7.58 -22.29 -10.23
CA ILE A 96 -6.13 -22.49 -10.29
C ILE A 96 -5.67 -22.85 -11.70
N SER A 97 -6.34 -23.79 -12.39
CA SER A 97 -5.99 -24.14 -13.77
C SER A 97 -6.11 -22.94 -14.72
N ARG A 98 -7.13 -22.08 -14.54
CA ARG A 98 -7.31 -20.87 -15.36
C ARG A 98 -6.25 -19.82 -15.08
N TYR A 99 -5.91 -19.63 -13.82
CA TYR A 99 -4.82 -18.75 -13.41
C TYR A 99 -3.49 -19.23 -13.99
N GLN A 100 -3.17 -20.52 -13.88
CA GLN A 100 -1.96 -21.10 -14.47
C GLN A 100 -1.92 -20.91 -15.99
N ALA A 101 -3.02 -21.22 -16.68
CA ALA A 101 -3.12 -21.01 -18.13
C ALA A 101 -2.94 -19.53 -18.52
N PHE A 102 -3.52 -18.62 -17.73
CA PHE A 102 -3.36 -17.18 -17.92
C PHE A 102 -1.92 -16.72 -17.76
N MET A 103 -1.19 -17.29 -16.80
CA MET A 103 0.23 -17.01 -16.55
C MET A 103 1.18 -17.78 -17.50
N GLY A 104 0.67 -18.59 -18.42
CA GLY A 104 1.49 -19.42 -19.31
C GLY A 104 2.13 -20.64 -18.65
N TRP A 105 1.71 -20.99 -17.42
CA TRP A 105 2.18 -22.18 -16.71
C TRP A 105 1.36 -23.44 -17.07
N PRO A 106 1.90 -24.64 -16.81
CA PRO A 106 1.13 -25.88 -16.92
C PRO A 106 -0.13 -25.82 -16.03
N ALA A 107 -1.31 -26.01 -16.64
CA ALA A 107 -2.62 -25.90 -15.98
C ALA A 107 -2.99 -27.13 -15.14
N THR A 108 -2.14 -27.50 -14.18
CA THR A 108 -2.27 -28.70 -13.33
C THR A 108 -3.46 -28.64 -12.36
N GLY A 109 -4.00 -27.45 -12.08
CA GLY A 109 -5.06 -27.25 -11.10
C GLY A 109 -4.59 -27.37 -9.64
N ARG A 110 -3.28 -27.37 -9.43
CA ARG A 110 -2.61 -27.36 -8.11
C ARG A 110 -1.55 -26.26 -8.09
N LEU A 111 -1.62 -25.38 -7.10
CA LEU A 111 -0.62 -24.31 -6.94
C LEU A 111 0.68 -24.89 -6.38
N SER A 112 1.82 -24.43 -6.91
CA SER A 112 3.08 -24.45 -6.16
C SER A 112 3.14 -23.27 -5.19
N ASP A 113 4.09 -23.31 -4.25
CA ASP A 113 4.29 -22.23 -3.28
C ASP A 113 4.52 -20.89 -3.99
N TYR A 114 5.43 -20.85 -4.96
CA TYR A 114 5.66 -19.67 -5.81
C TYR A 114 4.38 -19.13 -6.47
N GLN A 115 3.58 -20.00 -7.09
CA GLN A 115 2.37 -19.57 -7.81
C GLN A 115 1.33 -18.99 -6.84
N ARG A 116 1.25 -19.54 -5.63
CA ARG A 116 0.39 -19.02 -4.57
C ARG A 116 0.91 -17.68 -4.06
N ASP A 117 2.18 -17.60 -3.72
CA ASP A 117 2.78 -16.40 -3.14
C ASP A 117 2.69 -15.24 -4.13
N PHE A 118 2.86 -15.52 -5.43
CA PHE A 118 2.67 -14.52 -6.47
C PHE A 118 1.24 -13.98 -6.55
N ILE A 119 0.21 -14.84 -6.56
CA ILE A 119 -1.18 -14.35 -6.65
C ILE A 119 -1.66 -13.69 -5.36
N VAL A 120 -1.18 -14.14 -4.20
CA VAL A 120 -1.51 -13.52 -2.90
C VAL A 120 -0.83 -12.16 -2.77
N SER A 121 0.47 -12.07 -3.05
CA SER A 121 1.19 -10.79 -2.99
C SER A 121 0.66 -9.79 -4.03
N SER A 122 0.32 -10.24 -5.24
CA SER A 122 -0.32 -9.40 -6.25
C SER A 122 -1.68 -8.90 -5.80
N HIS A 123 -2.49 -9.73 -5.14
CA HIS A 123 -3.78 -9.29 -4.61
C HIS A 123 -3.60 -8.22 -3.53
N ASN A 124 -2.63 -8.40 -2.63
CA ASN A 124 -2.29 -7.39 -1.62
C ASN A 124 -1.82 -6.08 -2.28
N ARG A 125 -0.97 -6.15 -3.31
CA ARG A 125 -0.54 -4.98 -4.11
C ARG A 125 -1.72 -4.30 -4.80
N ALA A 126 -2.65 -5.08 -5.35
CA ALA A 126 -3.81 -4.53 -6.04
C ALA A 126 -4.83 -3.88 -5.07
N GLN A 127 -4.93 -4.38 -3.83
CA GLN A 127 -5.73 -3.76 -2.77
C GLN A 127 -5.13 -2.43 -2.27
N ILE A 128 -3.80 -2.30 -2.30
CA ILE A 128 -3.11 -1.02 -2.05
C ILE A 128 -3.44 0.01 -3.14
N GLY A 129 -3.78 -0.43 -4.35
CA GLY A 129 -4.16 0.44 -5.47
C GLY A 129 -2.95 0.94 -6.26
N GLY A 130 -3.06 2.15 -6.81
CA GLY A 130 -2.04 2.79 -7.64
C GLY A 130 -2.46 2.98 -9.10
N PRO A 131 -1.72 3.81 -9.86
CA PRO A 131 -2.12 4.24 -11.21
C PRO A 131 -2.25 3.06 -12.19
N GLU A 132 -1.41 2.03 -12.04
CA GLU A 132 -1.49 0.81 -12.84
C GLU A 132 -2.79 0.04 -12.59
N VAL A 133 -3.22 -0.04 -11.33
CA VAL A 133 -4.45 -0.74 -10.94
C VAL A 133 -5.68 0.00 -11.47
N VAL A 134 -5.69 1.33 -11.34
CA VAL A 134 -6.75 2.19 -11.88
C VAL A 134 -6.82 2.07 -13.41
N LYS A 135 -5.67 2.11 -14.09
CA LYS A 135 -5.59 1.94 -15.56
C LYS A 135 -6.10 0.56 -15.98
N ALA A 136 -5.70 -0.51 -15.28
CA ALA A 136 -6.20 -1.86 -15.56
C ALA A 136 -7.71 -2.00 -15.31
N MET A 137 -8.27 -1.31 -14.32
CA MET A 137 -9.72 -1.31 -14.07
C MET A 137 -10.52 -0.54 -15.13
N GLN A 138 -9.96 0.53 -15.70
CA GLN A 138 -10.67 1.44 -16.61
C GLN A 138 -10.49 1.10 -18.10
N SER A 139 -9.33 0.59 -18.50
CA SER A 139 -8.90 0.58 -19.91
C SER A 139 -8.45 -0.79 -20.43
N ASP A 140 -8.20 -1.76 -19.56
CA ASP A 140 -7.70 -3.07 -19.97
C ASP A 140 -8.86 -4.04 -20.29
N PRO A 141 -8.93 -4.62 -21.51
CA PRO A 141 -9.94 -5.63 -21.86
C PRO A 141 -9.94 -6.87 -20.95
N GLN A 142 -8.82 -7.16 -20.30
CA GLN A 142 -8.67 -8.26 -19.36
C GLN A 142 -8.95 -7.83 -17.91
N GLY A 143 -9.05 -6.53 -17.62
CA GLY A 143 -9.30 -5.97 -16.29
C GLY A 143 -8.10 -6.16 -15.35
N VAL A 144 -8.35 -6.17 -14.04
CA VAL A 144 -7.29 -6.27 -12.99
C VAL A 144 -6.39 -7.50 -13.10
N ARG A 145 -6.77 -8.55 -13.85
CA ARG A 145 -5.94 -9.74 -14.01
C ARG A 145 -4.73 -9.52 -14.92
N SER A 146 -4.74 -8.52 -15.81
CA SER A 146 -3.57 -8.20 -16.65
C SER A 146 -2.36 -7.77 -15.82
N LEU A 147 -2.61 -7.18 -14.66
CA LEU A 147 -1.59 -6.81 -13.67
C LEU A 147 -0.72 -7.99 -13.26
N LEU A 148 -1.29 -9.21 -13.22
CA LEU A 148 -0.52 -10.41 -12.89
C LEU A 148 0.58 -10.68 -13.91
N GLN A 149 0.33 -10.50 -15.21
CA GLN A 149 1.37 -10.68 -16.22
C GLN A 149 2.40 -9.56 -16.16
N LYS A 150 1.94 -8.30 -15.94
CA LYS A 150 2.82 -7.15 -15.81
C LYS A 150 3.80 -7.31 -14.63
N TRP A 151 3.29 -7.54 -13.43
CA TRP A 151 4.11 -7.70 -12.23
C TRP A 151 4.94 -8.99 -12.22
N HIS A 152 4.50 -10.03 -12.93
CA HIS A 152 5.31 -11.23 -13.13
C HIS A 152 6.50 -10.95 -14.05
N GLY A 153 6.31 -10.15 -15.10
CA GLY A 153 7.39 -9.69 -15.98
C GLY A 153 8.43 -8.85 -15.24
N ASP A 154 7.97 -7.92 -14.38
CA ASP A 154 8.85 -7.07 -13.58
C ASP A 154 9.69 -7.86 -12.57
N SER A 155 9.09 -8.89 -11.95
CA SER A 155 9.75 -9.72 -10.93
C SER A 155 10.64 -10.84 -11.49
N SER A 156 10.40 -11.28 -12.73
CA SER A 156 11.17 -12.35 -13.37
C SER A 156 12.30 -11.84 -14.28
N GLY A 157 12.40 -10.53 -14.49
CA GLY A 157 13.33 -9.94 -15.46
C GLY A 157 12.99 -10.25 -16.92
N ILE A 158 11.89 -10.98 -17.16
CA ILE A 158 11.35 -11.28 -18.49
C ILE A 158 10.38 -10.15 -18.84
N ARG A 159 10.92 -9.01 -19.28
CA ARG A 159 10.12 -7.92 -19.86
C ARG A 159 9.51 -8.40 -21.17
N THR A 160 8.25 -8.84 -21.11
CA THR A 160 7.49 -9.22 -22.30
C THR A 160 6.86 -7.96 -22.89
N ARG A 161 7.31 -7.65 -24.12
CA ARG A 161 7.02 -6.53 -25.03
C ARG A 161 5.73 -5.69 -24.92
N THR A 162 5.97 -4.40 -25.16
CA THR A 162 5.18 -3.40 -25.94
C THR A 162 4.02 -2.67 -25.28
N THR A 163 4.34 -1.67 -24.47
CA THR A 163 3.64 -0.37 -24.56
C THR A 163 4.60 0.64 -25.19
N THR A 164 4.42 0.93 -26.47
CA THR A 164 5.07 2.08 -27.11
C THR A 164 4.20 3.31 -26.89
N TYR A 165 4.82 4.43 -26.50
CA TYR A 165 4.09 5.67 -26.24
C TYR A 165 3.86 6.42 -27.54
N ASN A 166 2.61 6.66 -27.95
CA ASN A 166 2.25 7.51 -29.10
C ASN A 166 3.06 7.23 -30.39
N GLY A 167 3.36 5.97 -30.69
CA GLY A 167 4.14 5.59 -31.88
C GLY A 167 5.66 5.75 -31.73
N MET A 168 6.17 6.03 -30.53
CA MET A 168 7.60 6.02 -30.24
C MET A 168 8.20 4.63 -30.47
N PRO A 169 9.44 4.55 -30.96
CA PRO A 169 10.17 3.29 -31.07
C PRO A 169 10.28 2.57 -29.72
N GLU A 170 10.30 1.24 -29.75
CA GLU A 170 10.49 0.36 -28.58
C GLU A 170 11.67 0.77 -27.68
N PRO A 171 12.90 1.01 -28.19
CA PRO A 171 14.03 1.40 -27.33
C PRO A 171 13.85 2.78 -26.68
N VAL A 172 13.12 3.69 -27.32
CA VAL A 172 12.83 5.02 -26.76
C VAL A 172 11.78 4.91 -25.66
N SER A 173 10.72 4.13 -25.89
CA SER A 173 9.65 3.92 -24.91
C SER A 173 10.18 3.23 -23.64
N ALA A 174 11.04 2.22 -23.81
CA ALA A 174 11.69 1.54 -22.69
C ALA A 174 12.57 2.48 -21.85
N ALA A 175 13.19 3.48 -22.49
CA ALA A 175 14.00 4.47 -21.78
C ALA A 175 13.15 5.50 -21.04
N VAL A 176 11.98 5.86 -21.58
CA VAL A 176 11.00 6.68 -20.85
C VAL A 176 10.52 5.95 -19.59
N ASP A 177 10.25 4.65 -19.68
CA ASP A 177 9.90 3.81 -18.53
C ASP A 177 11.04 3.74 -17.50
N GLU A 178 12.28 3.52 -17.95
CA GLU A 178 13.47 3.51 -17.09
C GLU A 178 13.65 4.82 -16.32
N ILE A 179 13.41 5.96 -16.97
CA ILE A 179 13.47 7.27 -16.33
C ILE A 179 12.30 7.45 -15.35
N ALA A 180 11.08 7.05 -15.71
CA ALA A 180 9.90 7.15 -14.86
C ALA A 180 10.02 6.26 -13.60
N ASP A 181 10.58 5.06 -13.72
CA ASP A 181 10.78 4.13 -12.58
C ASP A 181 11.73 4.70 -11.52
N SER A 182 12.56 5.67 -11.89
CA SER A 182 13.60 6.29 -11.07
C SER A 182 13.40 7.79 -10.86
N SER A 183 12.19 8.30 -11.15
CA SER A 183 11.78 9.68 -10.91
C SER A 183 10.36 9.75 -10.36
N ASP A 184 9.98 10.89 -9.76
CA ASP A 184 8.64 11.05 -9.18
C ASP A 184 7.49 11.07 -10.21
N PRO A 185 7.63 11.66 -11.42
CA PRO A 185 6.55 11.67 -12.40
C PRO A 185 6.42 10.34 -13.16
N SER A 186 5.19 9.90 -13.41
CA SER A 186 4.90 8.75 -14.29
C SER A 186 5.37 9.00 -15.73
N ALA A 187 5.57 7.93 -16.50
CA ALA A 187 5.96 8.00 -17.92
C ALA A 187 5.02 8.91 -18.73
N GLU A 188 3.70 8.82 -18.56
CA GLU A 188 2.75 9.70 -19.24
C GLU A 188 2.88 11.17 -18.81
N GLN A 189 3.20 11.44 -17.54
CA GLN A 189 3.43 12.81 -17.04
C GLN A 189 4.76 13.38 -17.56
N LEU A 190 5.81 12.57 -17.64
CA LEU A 190 7.08 12.96 -18.24
C LEU A 190 6.89 13.35 -19.71
N LEU A 191 6.15 12.55 -20.47
CA LEU A 191 5.87 12.82 -21.89
C LEU A 191 5.05 14.09 -22.13
N GLN A 192 4.26 14.54 -21.14
CA GLN A 192 3.54 15.81 -21.21
C GLN A 192 4.39 17.01 -20.80
N ARG A 193 5.57 16.78 -20.23
CA ARG A 193 6.44 17.84 -19.72
C ARG A 193 7.27 18.45 -20.85
N SER A 194 7.13 19.76 -21.03
CA SER A 194 7.90 20.50 -22.04
C SER A 194 9.40 20.30 -21.84
N GLY A 195 10.10 19.93 -22.91
CA GLY A 195 11.55 19.74 -22.91
C GLY A 195 12.00 18.31 -22.56
N PHE A 196 11.12 17.44 -22.04
CA PHE A 196 11.49 16.06 -21.72
C PHE A 196 11.85 15.26 -22.97
N VAL A 197 11.01 15.33 -24.01
CA VAL A 197 11.29 14.73 -25.32
C VAL A 197 11.52 15.84 -26.33
N GLN A 198 12.64 15.76 -27.04
CA GLN A 198 12.92 16.60 -28.19
C GLN A 198 13.12 15.72 -29.42
N LEU A 199 12.56 16.18 -30.54
CA LEU A 199 12.57 15.47 -31.81
C LEU A 199 13.45 16.25 -32.79
N ALA A 200 14.40 15.57 -33.42
CA ALA A 200 15.28 16.16 -34.43
C ALA A 200 15.76 15.09 -35.40
N ASP A 201 16.23 15.46 -36.58
CA ASP A 201 17.00 14.56 -37.44
C ASP A 201 18.48 14.85 -37.19
N LEU A 202 19.13 14.06 -36.32
CA LEU A 202 20.48 14.35 -35.82
C LEU A 202 21.58 13.80 -36.73
N ASN A 203 21.26 12.86 -37.61
CA ASN A 203 22.19 12.23 -38.54
C ASN A 203 21.91 12.51 -40.02
N GLY A 204 20.84 13.26 -40.32
CA GLY A 204 20.47 13.69 -41.67
C GLY A 204 19.87 12.58 -42.53
N ASP A 205 19.34 11.51 -41.93
CA ASP A 205 18.79 10.36 -42.66
C ASP A 205 17.28 10.50 -42.97
N GLY A 206 16.68 11.63 -42.58
CA GLY A 206 15.26 11.93 -42.78
C GLY A 206 14.32 11.21 -41.81
N LYS A 207 14.83 10.47 -40.82
CA LYS A 207 14.04 9.90 -39.74
C LYS A 207 14.12 10.77 -38.49
N THR A 208 13.08 10.69 -37.67
CA THR A 208 13.04 11.40 -36.39
C THR A 208 13.87 10.67 -35.34
N ASP A 209 14.87 11.35 -34.80
CA ASP A 209 15.65 10.97 -33.63
C ASP A 209 15.07 11.60 -32.35
N TYR A 210 15.40 11.00 -31.22
CA TYR A 210 14.82 11.36 -29.92
C TYR A 210 15.91 11.74 -28.94
N ILE A 211 15.71 12.85 -28.25
CA ILE A 211 16.53 13.28 -27.12
C ILE A 211 15.63 13.27 -25.89
N LEU A 212 15.97 12.47 -24.89
CA LEU A 212 15.31 12.45 -23.60
C LEU A 212 16.17 13.24 -22.60
N ASP A 213 15.67 14.40 -22.19
CA ASP A 213 16.35 15.29 -21.23
C ASP A 213 15.86 15.02 -19.81
N THR A 214 16.71 14.42 -18.98
CA THR A 214 16.32 14.09 -17.60
C THR A 214 16.36 15.30 -16.66
N SER A 215 16.86 16.47 -17.08
CA SER A 215 16.89 17.68 -16.25
C SER A 215 15.49 18.14 -15.83
N VAL A 216 14.49 17.84 -16.66
CA VAL A 216 13.10 18.14 -16.36
C VAL A 216 12.42 17.03 -15.54
N THR A 217 13.12 16.00 -15.08
CA THR A 217 12.51 14.97 -14.21
C THR A 217 12.49 15.40 -12.75
N GLY A 218 13.43 16.27 -12.35
CA GLY A 218 13.68 16.60 -10.94
C GLY A 218 14.42 15.50 -10.16
N SER A 219 14.82 14.41 -10.82
CA SER A 219 15.46 13.26 -10.18
C SER A 219 16.94 13.51 -9.91
N GLN A 220 17.34 13.33 -8.64
CA GLN A 220 18.75 13.33 -8.23
C GLN A 220 19.51 12.07 -8.69
N PHE A 221 18.81 11.05 -9.19
CA PHE A 221 19.43 9.84 -9.72
C PHE A 221 20.06 10.09 -11.10
N TRP A 222 19.38 10.87 -11.96
CA TRP A 222 19.83 11.16 -13.31
C TRP A 222 20.68 12.41 -13.43
N CYS A 223 20.61 13.29 -12.44
CA CYS A 223 21.32 14.55 -12.40
C CYS A 223 22.42 14.55 -11.33
N GLY A 224 23.63 14.88 -11.75
CA GLY A 224 24.73 15.26 -10.85
C GLY A 224 24.69 16.75 -10.52
N GLU A 225 25.76 17.26 -9.90
CA GLU A 225 25.82 18.65 -9.42
C GLU A 225 25.75 19.71 -10.52
N GLN A 226 26.21 19.39 -11.74
CA GLN A 226 26.32 20.36 -12.85
C GLN A 226 25.73 19.89 -14.18
N SER A 227 25.29 18.64 -14.27
CA SER A 227 24.81 18.06 -15.51
C SER A 227 23.79 16.95 -15.23
N CYS A 228 22.85 16.81 -16.17
CA CYS A 228 21.89 15.74 -16.16
C CYS A 228 22.18 14.76 -17.29
N SER A 229 21.76 13.52 -17.07
CA SER A 229 21.82 12.48 -18.08
C SER A 229 20.90 12.83 -19.24
N VAL A 230 21.40 12.69 -20.45
CA VAL A 230 20.62 12.89 -21.67
C VAL A 230 20.77 11.65 -22.52
N LEU A 231 19.65 11.01 -22.82
CA LEU A 231 19.63 9.79 -23.61
C LEU A 231 19.23 10.16 -25.04
N VAL A 232 20.14 9.96 -25.98
CA VAL A 232 19.96 10.29 -27.40
C VAL A 232 19.79 9.00 -28.20
N PHE A 233 18.66 8.87 -28.89
CA PHE A 233 18.33 7.76 -29.75
C PHE A 233 18.42 8.21 -31.20
N ALA A 234 19.55 7.90 -31.85
CA ALA A 234 19.75 8.18 -33.26
C ALA A 234 19.37 6.97 -34.10
N SER A 235 18.69 7.23 -35.20
CA SER A 235 18.26 6.28 -36.20
C SER A 235 19.47 5.61 -36.86
N SER A 236 19.28 4.36 -37.25
CA SER A 236 20.23 3.58 -38.03
C SER A 236 19.45 2.60 -38.93
N PRO A 237 20.12 1.90 -39.86
CA PRO A 237 19.50 0.84 -40.62
C PRO A 237 18.88 -0.28 -39.76
N ASP A 238 19.44 -0.52 -38.57
CA ASP A 238 19.05 -1.59 -37.65
C ASP A 238 18.04 -1.14 -36.58
N GLY A 239 17.58 0.12 -36.63
CA GLY A 239 16.61 0.67 -35.68
C GLY A 239 17.10 1.96 -35.02
N TYR A 240 16.99 2.06 -33.70
CA TYR A 240 17.48 3.21 -32.93
C TYR A 240 18.59 2.77 -31.98
N LYS A 241 19.68 3.53 -31.97
CA LYS A 241 20.81 3.29 -31.08
C LYS A 241 20.83 4.35 -29.97
N ARG A 242 20.86 3.90 -28.72
CA ARG A 242 20.97 4.74 -27.52
C ARG A 242 22.41 5.23 -27.35
N ASN A 243 22.57 6.51 -27.04
CA ASN A 243 23.81 7.18 -26.71
C ASN A 243 23.56 8.07 -25.49
N ASP A 244 24.28 7.83 -24.40
CA ASP A 244 24.05 8.52 -23.13
C ASP A 244 25.12 9.60 -22.91
N PHE A 245 24.69 10.80 -22.54
CA PHE A 245 25.55 11.95 -22.30
C PHE A 245 25.23 12.61 -20.96
N LEU A 246 26.14 13.48 -20.50
CA LEU A 246 25.92 14.36 -19.37
C LEU A 246 26.06 15.81 -19.84
N THR A 247 24.99 16.61 -19.75
CA THR A 247 25.00 18.03 -20.12
C THR A 247 23.97 18.83 -19.32
N HIS A 248 24.13 20.15 -19.25
CA HIS A 248 23.16 21.06 -18.64
C HIS A 248 22.17 21.66 -19.66
N GLU A 249 22.48 21.54 -20.96
CA GLU A 249 21.66 22.07 -22.06
C GLU A 249 21.55 21.02 -23.17
N ALA A 250 20.53 20.18 -23.06
CA ALA A 250 20.23 19.15 -24.03
C ALA A 250 19.49 19.74 -25.24
N LYS A 251 20.18 20.38 -26.18
CA LYS A 251 19.58 20.87 -27.44
C LYS A 251 20.06 20.02 -28.63
N PRO A 252 19.25 19.81 -29.69
CA PRO A 252 19.69 19.05 -30.85
C PRO A 252 21.04 19.49 -31.43
N ALA A 253 21.29 20.81 -31.46
CA ALA A 253 22.51 21.40 -32.01
C ALA A 253 23.82 21.01 -31.28
N VAL A 254 23.74 20.52 -30.03
CA VAL A 254 24.94 20.09 -29.29
C VAL A 254 25.35 18.66 -29.61
N PHE A 255 24.55 17.91 -30.37
CA PHE A 255 24.84 16.53 -30.75
C PHE A 255 25.19 16.42 -32.24
N SER A 256 26.27 15.70 -32.54
CA SER A 256 26.60 15.27 -33.90
C SER A 256 26.46 13.75 -33.98
N CYS A 257 25.57 13.24 -34.83
CA CYS A 257 25.34 11.81 -34.98
C CYS A 257 25.72 11.30 -36.38
N HIS A 258 26.27 10.09 -36.46
CA HIS A 258 26.58 9.40 -37.71
C HIS A 258 26.26 7.90 -37.56
N GLN A 259 25.37 7.37 -38.42
CA GLN A 259 24.94 5.97 -38.42
C GLN A 259 24.51 5.46 -37.02
N GLY A 260 23.74 6.28 -36.30
CA GLY A 260 23.23 5.98 -34.96
C GLY A 260 24.22 6.24 -33.81
N SER A 261 25.49 6.56 -34.08
CA SER A 261 26.46 6.88 -33.03
C SER A 261 26.59 8.39 -32.89
N CYS A 262 26.38 8.90 -31.67
CA CYS A 262 26.40 10.33 -31.40
C CYS A 262 27.63 10.75 -30.58
N ARG A 263 28.03 12.01 -30.74
CA ARG A 263 29.00 12.69 -29.88
C ARG A 263 28.51 14.09 -29.54
N MET A 264 28.93 14.62 -28.40
CA MET A 264 28.61 16.00 -28.01
C MET A 264 29.68 16.96 -28.57
N ASN A 265 29.24 18.09 -29.10
CA ASN A 265 30.11 19.15 -29.61
C ASN A 265 30.44 20.12 -28.47
N GLU A 266 31.68 20.11 -27.96
CA GLU A 266 32.10 20.95 -26.83
C GLU A 266 32.14 22.47 -27.14
N ASN A 267 31.95 22.88 -28.40
CA ASN A 267 32.06 24.28 -28.85
C ASN A 267 30.78 24.84 -29.51
N ALA A 268 29.59 24.26 -29.28
CA ALA A 268 28.34 24.76 -29.89
C ALA A 268 27.76 26.01 -29.20
N THR A 269 28.59 27.03 -28.97
CA THR A 269 28.13 28.42 -28.87
C THR A 269 28.54 29.10 -30.17
N MET A 270 27.55 29.48 -30.98
CA MET A 270 27.64 30.16 -32.28
C MET A 270 27.67 29.22 -33.49
N GLU A 271 26.49 28.87 -33.99
CA GLU A 271 26.12 28.89 -35.42
C GLU A 271 24.68 28.36 -35.58
N ALA A 272 23.71 29.24 -35.36
CA ALA A 272 22.46 29.25 -36.11
C ALA A 272 22.51 30.60 -36.84
N SER A 273 22.36 30.73 -38.16
CA SER A 273 21.46 30.03 -39.07
C SER A 273 21.80 30.48 -40.49
N ALA A 274 21.83 29.57 -41.45
CA ALA A 274 21.72 29.91 -42.86
C ALA A 274 20.56 29.10 -43.46
N GLU A 275 19.40 29.74 -43.59
CA GLU A 275 18.33 29.28 -44.48
C GLU A 275 18.03 30.34 -45.55
N PRO A 276 17.53 29.94 -46.73
CA PRO A 276 17.47 30.80 -47.91
C PRO A 276 16.33 31.83 -47.87
N GLN A 277 16.60 32.99 -48.45
CA GLN A 277 15.68 34.11 -48.59
C GLN A 277 14.39 33.74 -49.35
N ALA A 278 13.24 33.94 -48.70
CA ALA A 278 11.97 34.22 -49.36
C ALA A 278 11.54 35.65 -49.01
N GLN A 279 11.46 36.51 -50.02
CA GLN A 279 10.99 37.89 -49.93
C GLN A 279 9.47 37.94 -49.73
N GLN A 280 8.98 38.81 -48.83
CA GLN A 280 7.74 39.57 -49.00
C GLN A 280 7.60 40.69 -47.92
N PRO A 281 6.71 41.69 -48.08
CA PRO A 281 7.12 43.10 -48.13
C PRO A 281 6.90 43.88 -46.84
N GLN A 282 7.61 45.02 -46.76
CA GLN A 282 7.57 45.99 -45.67
C GLN A 282 6.16 46.50 -45.36
N THR A 283 5.83 46.57 -44.07
CA THR A 283 4.88 47.58 -43.56
C THR A 283 5.38 48.08 -42.22
N GLN A 284 5.53 49.40 -42.14
CA GLN A 284 5.91 50.17 -40.96
C GLN A 284 4.79 50.10 -39.91
N THR A 285 5.10 50.04 -38.61
CA THR A 285 4.83 51.13 -37.66
C THR A 285 5.09 50.77 -36.19
N ALA A 286 5.52 51.82 -35.48
CA ALA A 286 5.30 52.16 -34.07
C ALA A 286 6.09 51.42 -32.97
N SER A 287 7.03 52.19 -32.41
CA SER A 287 7.70 52.02 -31.13
C SER A 287 6.73 52.00 -29.95
N ALA A 288 7.02 51.15 -28.96
CA ALA A 288 6.66 51.38 -27.56
C ALA A 288 7.86 50.98 -26.68
N GLU A 289 8.22 51.89 -25.77
CA GLU A 289 9.37 51.80 -24.88
C GLU A 289 9.38 50.54 -24.01
N ALA A 290 10.48 49.79 -24.07
CA ALA A 290 10.80 48.75 -23.09
C ALA A 290 11.55 49.39 -21.92
N GLY A 291 10.92 49.38 -20.74
CA GLY A 291 11.62 49.57 -19.48
C GLY A 291 12.70 48.49 -19.33
N GLN A 292 13.90 48.91 -18.94
CA GLN A 292 15.05 48.03 -18.70
C GLN A 292 14.70 47.05 -17.57
N GLN A 293 14.46 45.78 -17.93
CA GLN A 293 14.50 44.67 -16.97
C GLN A 293 15.97 44.33 -16.69
N GLU A 294 16.40 44.52 -15.45
CA GLU A 294 17.68 44.00 -14.99
C GLU A 294 17.71 42.46 -15.10
N PRO A 295 18.85 41.87 -15.48
CA PRO A 295 18.99 40.43 -15.56
C PRO A 295 18.80 39.78 -14.19
N VAL A 296 17.91 38.77 -14.16
CA VAL A 296 17.69 37.90 -12.99
C VAL A 296 19.01 37.20 -12.65
N LYS A 297 19.63 37.60 -11.54
CA LYS A 297 20.81 36.94 -11.01
C LYS A 297 20.38 35.61 -10.38
N ILE A 298 20.70 34.51 -11.05
CA ILE A 298 20.57 33.16 -10.49
C ILE A 298 21.57 33.08 -9.33
N GLN A 299 21.05 32.97 -8.10
CA GLN A 299 21.89 32.74 -6.93
C GLN A 299 22.30 31.26 -6.90
N PRO A 300 23.59 30.94 -6.80
CA PRO A 300 24.03 29.56 -6.64
C PRO A 300 23.49 29.00 -5.32
N PHE A 301 23.16 27.72 -5.31
CA PHE A 301 22.75 27.03 -4.09
C PHE A 301 23.87 27.09 -3.05
N ALA A 302 23.54 27.51 -1.83
CA ALA A 302 24.49 27.53 -0.72
C ALA A 302 24.70 26.09 -0.22
N LEU A 303 25.69 25.39 -0.79
CA LEU A 303 26.06 24.01 -0.45
C LEU A 303 26.82 23.88 0.89
N SER A 304 26.72 24.89 1.76
CA SER A 304 27.45 24.97 3.04
C SER A 304 26.52 25.17 4.23
N GLY A 305 25.37 24.50 4.21
CA GLY A 305 24.57 24.29 5.42
C GLY A 305 25.34 23.41 6.40
N LYS A 306 25.47 23.85 7.65
CA LYS A 306 26.09 23.06 8.72
C LYS A 306 25.16 21.96 9.28
N ASP A 307 23.94 21.90 8.78
CA ASP A 307 22.90 20.99 9.24
C ASP A 307 22.83 19.76 8.34
N LYS A 308 23.02 18.59 8.93
CA LYS A 308 22.85 17.30 8.25
C LYS A 308 21.37 17.14 7.91
N PRO A 309 20.98 16.90 6.64
CA PRO A 309 19.59 16.66 6.27
C PRO A 309 19.01 15.49 7.08
N ALA A 310 17.77 15.65 7.55
CA ALA A 310 17.05 14.57 8.25
C ALA A 310 16.91 13.34 7.32
N PRO A 311 16.94 12.11 7.85
CA PRO A 311 16.78 10.91 7.05
C PRO A 311 15.37 10.83 6.45
N SER A 312 15.28 10.43 5.18
CA SER A 312 14.02 10.27 4.45
C SER A 312 13.31 8.96 4.81
N LEU A 313 12.06 9.05 5.29
CA LEU A 313 11.24 7.86 5.57
C LEU A 313 10.80 7.19 4.26
N ALA A 314 10.53 7.97 3.21
CA ALA A 314 10.23 7.44 1.89
C ALA A 314 11.36 6.53 1.36
N SER A 315 12.61 7.01 1.42
CA SER A 315 13.80 6.24 1.02
C SER A 315 14.00 5.00 1.88
N HIS A 316 13.81 5.12 3.20
CA HIS A 316 13.83 3.97 4.11
C HIS A 316 12.81 2.91 3.70
N CYS A 317 11.57 3.30 3.41
CA CYS A 317 10.52 2.34 3.05
C CYS A 317 10.74 1.67 1.69
N SER A 318 11.32 2.37 0.72
CA SER A 318 11.76 1.75 -0.53
C SER A 318 12.80 0.66 -0.26
N LYS A 319 13.78 0.93 0.62
CA LYS A 319 14.79 -0.06 1.01
C LYS A 319 14.18 -1.24 1.77
N VAL A 320 13.29 -0.99 2.73
CA VAL A 320 12.61 -2.04 3.49
C VAL A 320 11.82 -2.96 2.56
N SER A 321 11.06 -2.40 1.61
CA SER A 321 10.31 -3.19 0.63
C SER A 321 11.20 -4.13 -0.20
N LEU A 322 12.38 -3.66 -0.66
CA LEU A 322 13.34 -4.51 -1.36
C LEU A 322 13.84 -5.66 -0.49
N LEU A 323 14.11 -5.39 0.79
CA LEU A 323 14.56 -6.42 1.74
C LEU A 323 13.45 -7.41 2.07
N THR A 324 12.22 -6.95 2.30
CA THR A 324 11.03 -7.80 2.50
C THR A 324 10.85 -8.77 1.34
N ASN A 325 10.93 -8.26 0.10
CA ASN A 325 10.84 -9.10 -1.10
C ASN A 325 12.00 -10.10 -1.18
N SER A 326 13.23 -9.68 -0.89
CA SER A 326 14.40 -10.56 -0.87
C SER A 326 14.30 -11.65 0.20
N ASN A 327 13.61 -11.37 1.30
CA ASN A 327 13.38 -12.29 2.41
C ASN A 327 12.19 -13.24 2.19
N GLY A 328 11.51 -13.16 1.04
CA GLY A 328 10.37 -14.02 0.70
C GLY A 328 9.03 -13.53 1.26
N GLY A 329 8.93 -12.26 1.64
CA GLY A 329 7.70 -11.63 2.12
C GLY A 329 7.84 -11.05 3.53
N PHE A 330 6.73 -10.54 4.05
CA PHE A 330 6.67 -9.91 5.37
C PHE A 330 7.01 -10.88 6.49
N VAL A 331 7.68 -10.36 7.51
CA VAL A 331 7.91 -11.07 8.77
C VAL A 331 6.57 -11.40 9.40
N THR A 332 6.45 -12.63 9.87
CA THR A 332 5.31 -13.11 10.66
C THR A 332 5.73 -13.31 12.09
N LYS A 333 4.79 -13.45 13.02
CA LYS A 333 5.14 -13.78 14.42
C LYS A 333 6.01 -15.03 14.53
N ALA A 334 5.80 -16.01 13.64
CA ALA A 334 6.56 -17.26 13.62
C ALA A 334 7.98 -17.11 13.06
N THR A 335 8.22 -16.11 12.20
CA THR A 335 9.52 -15.85 11.57
C THR A 335 10.24 -14.62 12.16
N LEU A 336 9.72 -14.07 13.25
CA LEU A 336 10.21 -12.86 13.90
C LEU A 336 11.53 -13.13 14.64
N ASN A 337 12.63 -12.94 13.92
CA ASN A 337 14.01 -13.03 14.42
C ASN A 337 14.65 -11.66 14.64
N ASP A 338 14.25 -10.67 13.83
CA ASP A 338 14.73 -9.28 13.90
C ASP A 338 13.53 -8.36 14.20
N PRO A 339 13.34 -7.96 15.46
CA PRO A 339 12.25 -7.06 15.87
C PRO A 339 12.32 -5.70 15.20
N ASP A 340 13.52 -5.15 15.02
CA ASP A 340 13.70 -3.83 14.41
C ASP A 340 13.27 -3.86 12.95
N PHE A 341 13.75 -4.85 12.18
CA PHE A 341 13.36 -5.00 10.78
C PHE A 341 11.85 -5.23 10.63
N ALA A 342 11.26 -6.10 11.46
CA ALA A 342 9.82 -6.34 11.43
C ALA A 342 9.01 -5.06 11.71
N LEU A 343 9.47 -4.21 12.64
CA LEU A 343 8.84 -2.93 12.92
C LEU A 343 9.07 -1.91 11.81
N SER A 344 10.21 -1.93 11.12
CA SER A 344 10.41 -1.15 9.89
C SER A 344 9.41 -1.56 8.81
N GLU A 345 9.19 -2.87 8.60
CA GLU A 345 8.18 -3.37 7.65
C GLU A 345 6.78 -2.90 8.00
N GLN A 346 6.41 -3.00 9.28
CA GLN A 346 5.12 -2.55 9.77
C GLN A 346 4.99 -1.02 9.63
N PHE A 347 6.04 -0.25 9.87
CA PHE A 347 6.00 1.21 9.69
C PHE A 347 5.68 1.56 8.23
N CYS A 348 6.39 0.93 7.30
CA CYS A 348 6.19 1.18 5.88
C CYS A 348 4.82 0.74 5.39
N LEU A 349 4.29 -0.38 5.91
CA LEU A 349 2.91 -0.80 5.66
C LEU A 349 1.91 0.26 6.14
N THR A 350 2.06 0.75 7.38
CA THR A 350 1.14 1.75 7.96
C THR A 350 1.21 3.10 7.26
N ARG A 351 2.41 3.52 6.81
CA ARG A 351 2.59 4.71 5.97
C ARG A 351 1.77 4.59 4.68
N THR A 352 1.81 3.44 4.01
CA THR A 352 1.00 3.21 2.80
C THR A 352 -0.49 3.33 3.07
N TYR A 353 -1.00 2.73 4.15
CA TYR A 353 -2.42 2.84 4.53
C TYR A 353 -2.82 4.27 4.91
N ALA A 354 -1.95 5.00 5.64
CA ALA A 354 -2.19 6.39 6.00
C ALA A 354 -2.26 7.28 4.75
N ILE A 355 -1.36 7.08 3.78
CA ILE A 355 -1.39 7.77 2.50
C ILE A 355 -2.69 7.47 1.75
N GLY A 356 -3.04 6.20 1.54
CA GLY A 356 -4.25 5.83 0.79
C GLY A 356 -5.54 6.34 1.45
N THR A 357 -5.63 6.25 2.78
CA THR A 357 -6.80 6.75 3.53
C THR A 357 -6.96 8.26 3.34
N GLY A 358 -5.88 9.04 3.49
CA GLY A 358 -5.96 10.49 3.33
C GLY A 358 -6.18 10.93 1.89
N GLU A 359 -5.60 10.22 0.90
CA GLU A 359 -5.86 10.46 -0.52
C GLU A 359 -7.37 10.30 -0.84
N ASP A 360 -7.98 9.19 -0.41
CA ASP A 360 -9.42 8.95 -0.54
C ASP A 360 -10.27 10.05 0.13
N MET A 361 -9.79 10.61 1.24
CA MET A 361 -10.47 11.72 1.92
C MET A 361 -10.34 13.03 1.15
N VAL A 362 -9.15 13.32 0.60
CA VAL A 362 -8.92 14.53 -0.21
C VAL A 362 -9.81 14.56 -1.45
N THR A 363 -10.07 13.40 -2.09
CA THR A 363 -11.00 13.35 -3.24
C THR A 363 -12.44 13.80 -2.90
N LYS A 364 -12.81 13.74 -1.62
CA LYS A 364 -14.14 14.13 -1.12
C LYS A 364 -14.18 15.61 -0.73
N VAL A 365 -13.03 16.29 -0.65
CA VAL A 365 -12.94 17.72 -0.34
C VAL A 365 -13.20 18.53 -1.61
N GLN A 366 -14.37 19.16 -1.69
CA GLN A 366 -14.74 19.98 -2.85
C GLN A 366 -14.10 21.37 -2.79
N GLY A 367 -13.65 21.87 -3.93
CA GLY A 367 -13.22 23.28 -4.08
C GLY A 367 -11.84 23.61 -3.49
N VAL A 368 -11.03 22.60 -3.14
CA VAL A 368 -9.68 22.77 -2.61
C VAL A 368 -8.69 21.97 -3.46
N SER A 369 -7.60 22.59 -3.90
CA SER A 369 -6.53 21.92 -4.64
C SER A 369 -5.60 21.15 -3.71
N ALA A 370 -4.86 20.17 -4.24
CA ALA A 370 -3.86 19.44 -3.46
C ALA A 370 -2.82 20.38 -2.79
N ALA A 371 -2.38 21.42 -3.49
CA ALA A 371 -1.47 22.42 -2.94
C ALA A 371 -2.09 23.25 -1.80
N GLN A 372 -3.39 23.52 -1.87
CA GLN A 372 -4.10 24.20 -0.77
C GLN A 372 -4.28 23.28 0.43
N VAL A 373 -4.51 21.98 0.22
CA VAL A 373 -4.52 20.98 1.30
C VAL A 373 -3.16 20.92 1.99
N ASP A 374 -2.08 20.82 1.21
CA ASP A 374 -0.71 20.80 1.76
C ASP A 374 -0.42 22.06 2.57
N ALA A 375 -0.74 23.25 2.03
CA ALA A 375 -0.55 24.52 2.73
C ALA A 375 -1.38 24.64 4.04
N GLN A 376 -2.57 24.03 4.09
CA GLN A 376 -3.35 23.96 5.33
C GLN A 376 -2.69 23.02 6.35
N CYS A 377 -2.14 21.91 5.90
CA CYS A 377 -1.45 20.95 6.75
C CYS A 377 -0.08 21.44 7.24
N ASP A 378 0.57 22.35 6.51
CA ASP A 378 1.79 23.01 6.97
C ASP A 378 1.58 23.79 8.29
N ALA A 379 0.36 24.21 8.59
CA ALA A 379 0.02 24.85 9.86
C ALA A 379 -0.04 23.86 11.05
N PHE A 380 -0.19 22.56 10.81
CA PHE A 380 -0.26 21.55 11.87
C PHE A 380 1.10 21.32 12.53
N GLY A 381 2.19 21.35 11.75
CA GLY A 381 3.55 21.17 12.26
C GLY A 381 3.86 22.12 13.43
N PRO A 382 3.80 23.45 13.23
CA PRO A 382 4.03 24.42 14.31
C PRO A 382 3.05 24.31 15.48
N ALA A 383 1.78 23.97 15.23
CA ALA A 383 0.78 23.82 16.29
C ALA A 383 1.06 22.63 17.22
N LEU A 384 1.65 21.56 16.67
CA LEU A 384 1.89 20.31 17.38
C LEU A 384 3.36 20.13 17.79
N ALA A 385 4.27 20.97 17.29
CA ALA A 385 5.69 20.97 17.62
C ALA A 385 6.00 20.93 19.14
N PRO A 386 5.27 21.64 20.02
CA PRO A 386 5.52 21.56 21.47
C PRO A 386 5.24 20.17 22.08
N TYR A 387 4.41 19.35 21.44
CA TYR A 387 4.13 17.97 21.84
C TYR A 387 5.16 17.02 21.23
N VAL A 388 5.46 17.18 19.93
CA VAL A 388 6.46 16.37 19.23
C VAL A 388 7.84 16.49 19.91
N ALA A 389 8.24 17.70 20.30
CA ALA A 389 9.52 17.95 20.97
C ALA A 389 9.67 17.23 22.33
N ARG A 390 8.57 16.84 22.98
CA ARG A 390 8.56 16.16 24.29
C ARG A 390 8.25 14.66 24.20
N LEU A 391 8.04 14.13 22.99
CA LEU A 391 7.75 12.71 22.77
C LEU A 391 8.84 11.77 23.28
N GLY A 392 10.09 12.22 23.31
CA GLY A 392 11.23 11.44 23.80
C GLY A 392 11.38 11.40 25.32
N ASP A 393 10.65 12.25 26.05
CA ASP A 393 10.84 12.50 27.48
C ASP A 393 9.61 12.19 28.35
N GLU A 394 8.42 12.10 27.76
CA GLU A 394 7.15 11.91 28.47
C GLU A 394 6.49 10.57 28.14
N SER A 395 5.77 10.00 29.11
CA SER A 395 5.02 8.76 28.89
C SER A 395 3.89 8.97 27.87
N ALA A 396 3.57 7.91 27.12
CA ALA A 396 2.51 7.93 26.11
C ALA A 396 1.14 8.36 26.70
N ALA A 397 0.85 7.99 27.95
CA ALA A 397 -0.37 8.38 28.66
C ALA A 397 -0.43 9.89 28.97
N GLN A 398 0.69 10.47 29.46
CA GLN A 398 0.77 11.91 29.72
C GLN A 398 0.65 12.70 28.42
N MET A 399 1.35 12.29 27.38
CA MET A 399 1.29 12.95 26.08
C MET A 399 -0.12 12.89 25.48
N THR A 400 -0.77 11.72 25.52
CA THR A 400 -2.15 11.55 25.04
C THR A 400 -3.11 12.48 25.77
N ALA A 401 -3.02 12.59 27.10
CA ALA A 401 -3.89 13.47 27.88
C ALA A 401 -3.69 14.96 27.53
N GLN A 402 -2.46 15.37 27.24
CA GLN A 402 -2.15 16.75 26.86
C GLN A 402 -2.64 17.08 25.44
N VAL A 403 -2.43 16.20 24.47
CA VAL A 403 -2.94 16.37 23.10
C VAL A 403 -4.47 16.31 23.08
N GLN A 404 -5.10 15.49 23.92
CA GLN A 404 -6.54 15.50 24.10
C GLN A 404 -7.04 16.85 24.65
N LYS A 405 -6.35 17.42 25.64
CA LYS A 405 -6.68 18.75 26.16
C LYS A 405 -6.56 19.82 25.07
N PHE A 406 -5.52 19.76 24.25
CA PHE A 406 -5.36 20.63 23.09
C PHE A 406 -6.53 20.50 22.10
N ALA A 407 -6.90 19.26 21.74
CA ALA A 407 -8.00 18.99 20.83
C ALA A 407 -9.34 19.58 21.36
N LEU A 408 -9.60 19.43 22.66
CA LEU A 408 -10.78 19.98 23.34
C LEU A 408 -10.80 21.51 23.45
N GLN A 409 -9.65 22.17 23.27
CA GLN A 409 -9.54 23.63 23.27
C GLN A 409 -9.63 24.24 21.87
N SER A 410 -9.62 23.41 20.83
CA SER A 410 -9.80 23.89 19.46
C SER A 410 -11.27 24.26 19.19
N ASP A 411 -11.49 25.18 18.24
CA ASP A 411 -12.83 25.54 17.77
C ASP A 411 -13.46 24.48 16.82
N MET A 412 -12.95 23.24 16.85
CA MET A 412 -13.39 22.13 15.99
C MET A 412 -13.92 20.96 16.83
N SER A 413 -14.88 20.21 16.28
CA SER A 413 -15.29 18.94 16.91
C SER A 413 -14.17 17.90 16.81
N LEU A 414 -14.14 16.94 17.74
CA LEU A 414 -13.15 15.85 17.74
C LEU A 414 -13.17 15.03 16.43
N SER A 415 -14.34 14.83 15.83
CA SER A 415 -14.45 14.13 14.54
C SER A 415 -13.85 14.95 13.40
N GLN A 416 -14.11 16.26 13.36
CA GLN A 416 -13.50 17.14 12.35
C GLN A 416 -11.97 17.19 12.51
N LEU A 417 -11.47 17.27 13.74
CA LEU A 417 -10.03 17.20 14.00
C LEU A 417 -9.41 15.87 13.57
N SER A 418 -10.08 14.75 13.86
CA SER A 418 -9.64 13.43 13.39
C SER A 418 -9.59 13.37 11.85
N ASP A 419 -10.61 13.90 11.17
CA ASP A 419 -10.63 13.90 9.71
C ASP A 419 -9.54 14.78 9.12
N THR A 420 -9.33 15.99 9.67
CA THR A 420 -8.23 16.86 9.25
C THR A 420 -6.87 16.23 9.55
N ALA A 421 -6.70 15.58 10.70
CA ALA A 421 -5.46 14.89 11.04
C ALA A 421 -5.17 13.71 10.09
N LYS A 422 -6.17 12.96 9.62
CA LYS A 422 -5.97 11.92 8.57
C LYS A 422 -5.48 12.51 7.24
N ILE A 423 -6.07 13.63 6.82
CA ILE A 423 -5.65 14.35 5.61
C ILE A 423 -4.20 14.86 5.76
N CYS A 424 -3.87 15.46 6.91
CA CYS A 424 -2.54 15.97 7.16
C CYS A 424 -1.49 14.89 7.40
N LEU A 425 -1.88 13.73 7.94
CA LEU A 425 -1.04 12.55 8.00
C LEU A 425 -0.64 12.07 6.59
N PHE A 426 -1.59 12.05 5.65
CA PHE A 426 -1.29 11.79 4.23
C PHE A 426 -0.32 12.83 3.65
N SER A 427 -0.61 14.13 3.86
CA SER A 427 0.23 15.22 3.33
C SER A 427 1.66 15.12 3.88
N GLY A 428 1.82 14.87 5.18
CA GLY A 428 3.11 14.69 5.84
C GLY A 428 3.87 13.50 5.28
N TYR A 429 3.26 12.31 5.25
CA TYR A 429 3.96 11.12 4.75
C TYR A 429 4.28 11.18 3.26
N ARG A 430 3.40 11.72 2.41
CA ARG A 430 3.66 11.83 0.96
C ARG A 430 4.81 12.81 0.66
N ARG A 431 4.94 13.89 1.44
CA ARG A 431 5.98 14.91 1.28
C ARG A 431 7.22 14.68 2.14
N ASP A 432 7.24 13.58 2.89
CA ASP A 432 8.30 13.25 3.86
C ASP A 432 8.49 14.32 4.97
N ASP A 433 7.42 15.05 5.28
CA ASP A 433 7.35 16.03 6.36
C ASP A 433 6.92 15.32 7.65
N MET A 434 7.92 15.00 8.48
CA MET A 434 7.69 14.24 9.71
C MET A 434 7.07 15.07 10.82
N ASP A 435 7.22 16.40 10.84
CA ASP A 435 6.60 17.25 11.85
C ASP A 435 5.07 17.24 11.67
N VAL A 436 4.63 17.38 10.42
CA VAL A 436 3.22 17.27 10.05
C VAL A 436 2.70 15.85 10.27
N ALA A 437 3.44 14.82 9.83
CA ALA A 437 2.99 13.43 9.96
C ALA A 437 2.87 12.98 11.43
N LEU A 438 3.93 13.18 12.23
CA LEU A 438 3.97 12.77 13.63
C LEU A 438 3.02 13.59 14.50
N GLY A 439 2.92 14.90 14.25
CA GLY A 439 1.90 15.74 14.87
C GLY A 439 0.49 15.22 14.59
N SER A 440 0.18 14.94 13.32
CA SER A 440 -1.12 14.39 12.93
C SER A 440 -1.42 13.05 13.60
N ALA A 441 -0.45 12.14 13.68
CA ALA A 441 -0.59 10.87 14.39
C ALA A 441 -0.89 11.08 15.88
N LEU A 442 -0.18 12.00 16.55
CA LEU A 442 -0.46 12.38 17.94
C LEU A 442 -1.89 12.90 18.12
N LEU A 443 -2.35 13.79 17.23
CA LEU A 443 -3.69 14.36 17.29
C LEU A 443 -4.77 13.29 17.08
N LEU A 444 -4.54 12.30 16.21
CA LEU A 444 -5.45 11.16 16.05
C LEU A 444 -5.59 10.36 17.35
N VAL A 445 -4.48 10.09 18.04
CA VAL A 445 -4.56 9.41 19.33
C VAL A 445 -5.28 10.27 20.38
N GLY A 446 -4.97 11.58 20.43
CA GLY A 446 -5.60 12.53 21.35
C GLY A 446 -7.10 12.74 21.12
N THR A 447 -7.57 12.59 19.87
CA THR A 447 -9.01 12.64 19.52
C THR A 447 -9.74 11.32 19.77
N GLY A 448 -9.01 10.25 20.06
CA GLY A 448 -9.56 8.95 20.47
C GLY A 448 -9.32 7.81 19.50
N ASP A 449 -8.72 8.06 18.33
CA ASP A 449 -8.38 7.05 17.33
C ASP A 449 -7.10 6.29 17.73
N LYS A 450 -7.18 5.58 18.87
CA LYS A 450 -6.06 4.89 19.52
C LYS A 450 -5.27 3.91 18.63
N PRO A 451 -5.85 3.23 17.62
CA PRO A 451 -5.05 2.43 16.69
C PRO A 451 -3.92 3.20 15.99
N TYR A 452 -4.04 4.51 15.79
CA TYR A 452 -2.96 5.34 15.23
C TYR A 452 -1.75 5.50 16.15
N ALA A 453 -1.83 5.07 17.42
CA ALA A 453 -0.71 5.11 18.35
C ALA A 453 0.50 4.29 17.87
N GLU A 454 0.29 3.27 17.02
CA GLU A 454 1.42 2.50 16.47
C GLU A 454 2.32 3.34 15.56
N LEU A 455 1.79 4.39 14.90
CA LEU A 455 2.62 5.32 14.12
C LEU A 455 3.60 6.05 15.03
N VAL A 456 3.14 6.54 16.18
CA VAL A 456 4.01 7.22 17.16
C VAL A 456 5.09 6.26 17.67
N GLY A 457 4.73 5.00 17.94
CA GLY A 457 5.68 3.94 18.26
C GLY A 457 6.70 3.67 17.15
N HIS A 458 6.27 3.69 15.89
CA HIS A 458 7.16 3.55 14.73
C HIS A 458 8.14 4.73 14.63
N HIS A 459 7.67 5.97 14.74
CA HIS A 459 8.54 7.15 14.73
C HIS A 459 9.60 7.10 15.84
N LEU A 460 9.22 6.72 17.06
CA LEU A 460 10.13 6.58 18.21
C LEU A 460 11.07 5.37 18.12
N SER A 461 10.65 4.25 17.54
CA SER A 461 11.56 3.09 17.40
C SER A 461 12.52 3.24 16.23
N GLN A 462 12.06 3.83 15.12
CA GLN A 462 12.81 3.90 13.87
C GLN A 462 13.59 5.23 13.70
N GLY A 463 13.30 6.25 14.52
CA GLY A 463 14.06 7.50 14.56
C GLY A 463 13.75 8.48 13.43
N PHE A 464 12.49 8.53 12.97
CA PHE A 464 12.03 9.50 11.96
C PHE A 464 11.13 10.54 12.63
N GLY A 465 11.47 11.82 12.56
CA GLY A 465 10.70 12.91 13.20
C GLY A 465 10.75 12.95 14.73
N ALA A 466 11.36 11.95 15.38
CA ALA A 466 11.58 11.90 16.81
C ALA A 466 12.91 11.22 17.12
N THR A 467 13.50 11.54 18.28
CA THR A 467 14.66 10.81 18.80
C THR A 467 14.26 9.38 19.15
N THR A 468 15.14 8.43 18.82
CA THR A 468 14.86 7.01 19.08
C THR A 468 14.73 6.73 20.57
N ASN A 469 13.64 6.07 20.98
CA ASN A 469 13.41 5.61 22.34
C ASN A 469 12.57 4.32 22.33
N ALA A 470 13.20 3.18 22.62
CA ALA A 470 12.58 1.86 22.55
C ALA A 470 11.47 1.67 23.60
N ASP A 471 11.70 2.11 24.84
CA ASP A 471 10.76 1.93 25.94
C ASP A 471 9.48 2.76 25.70
N LEU A 472 9.64 4.02 25.32
CA LEU A 472 8.49 4.86 24.97
C LEU A 472 7.79 4.36 23.70
N ALA A 473 8.53 3.88 22.70
CA ALA A 473 7.94 3.28 21.51
C ALA A 473 7.05 2.07 21.89
N GLN A 474 7.52 1.20 22.79
CA GLN A 474 6.77 0.06 23.28
C GLN A 474 5.43 0.47 23.91
N ASP A 475 5.42 1.53 24.73
CA ASP A 475 4.19 2.06 25.34
C ASP A 475 3.14 2.46 24.27
N TRP A 476 3.58 3.16 23.22
CA TRP A 476 2.72 3.58 22.12
C TRP A 476 2.17 2.39 21.32
N TYR A 477 3.00 1.39 21.01
CA TYR A 477 2.53 0.16 20.39
C TYR A 477 1.48 -0.55 21.26
N MET A 478 1.68 -0.57 22.58
CA MET A 478 0.74 -1.22 23.50
C MET A 478 -0.60 -0.49 23.61
N ILE A 479 -0.63 0.83 23.44
CA ILE A 479 -1.89 1.60 23.31
C ILE A 479 -2.66 1.15 22.08
N ALA A 480 -2.00 1.07 20.91
CA ALA A 480 -2.64 0.67 19.66
C ALA A 480 -3.15 -0.77 19.72
N VAL A 481 -2.27 -1.71 20.07
CA VAL A 481 -2.61 -3.13 20.19
C VAL A 481 -3.70 -3.36 21.23
N GLY A 482 -3.61 -2.70 22.39
CA GLY A 482 -4.65 -2.81 23.41
C GLY A 482 -5.99 -2.23 22.98
N ALA A 483 -6.02 -1.24 22.09
CA ALA A 483 -7.27 -0.74 21.50
C ALA A 483 -7.90 -1.81 20.58
N LEU A 484 -7.10 -2.46 19.74
CA LEU A 484 -7.54 -3.56 18.88
C LEU A 484 -8.06 -4.75 19.70
N ASP A 485 -7.38 -5.13 20.78
CA ASP A 485 -7.83 -6.20 21.68
C ASP A 485 -9.21 -5.91 22.32
N ARG A 486 -9.54 -4.63 22.51
CA ARG A 486 -10.84 -4.17 23.04
C ARG A 486 -11.90 -3.96 21.94
N GLY A 487 -11.60 -4.35 20.70
CA GLY A 487 -12.54 -4.30 19.59
C GLY A 487 -12.58 -2.97 18.83
N ALA A 488 -11.54 -2.13 18.93
CA ALA A 488 -11.38 -1.02 18.01
C ALA A 488 -11.15 -1.54 16.58
N GLU A 489 -11.68 -0.82 15.58
CA GLU A 489 -11.48 -1.18 14.17
C GLU A 489 -10.00 -1.03 13.77
N PRO A 490 -9.38 -2.02 13.10
CA PRO A 490 -8.03 -1.87 12.60
C PRO A 490 -7.97 -0.83 11.48
N VAL A 491 -7.27 0.27 11.72
CA VAL A 491 -7.08 1.34 10.71
C VAL A 491 -5.94 1.03 9.73
N PHE A 492 -5.12 0.02 10.04
CA PHE A 492 -4.01 -0.45 9.22
C PHE A 492 -4.13 -1.96 9.01
N ALA A 493 -4.00 -2.39 7.76
CA ALA A 493 -4.11 -3.80 7.36
C ALA A 493 -5.33 -4.54 7.97
N PRO A 494 -6.57 -4.04 7.78
CA PRO A 494 -7.77 -4.65 8.38
C PRO A 494 -8.01 -6.11 7.96
N GLY A 495 -7.41 -6.55 6.85
CA GLY A 495 -7.44 -7.95 6.41
C GLY A 495 -6.49 -8.91 7.14
N GLN A 496 -5.65 -8.42 8.07
CA GLN A 496 -4.57 -9.17 8.72
C GLN A 496 -4.76 -9.23 10.24
N PRO A 497 -5.69 -10.05 10.76
CA PRO A 497 -5.98 -10.13 12.20
C PRO A 497 -4.78 -10.60 13.05
N GLU A 498 -3.82 -11.33 12.45
CA GLU A 498 -2.59 -11.76 13.10
C GLU A 498 -1.57 -10.64 13.33
N ARG A 499 -1.72 -9.49 12.65
CA ARG A 499 -0.77 -8.38 12.69
C ARG A 499 -0.59 -7.81 14.10
N ALA A 500 -1.68 -7.65 14.86
CA ALA A 500 -1.61 -7.13 16.23
C ALA A 500 -0.74 -8.03 17.14
N ALA A 501 -0.74 -9.35 16.89
CA ALA A 501 0.10 -10.29 17.62
C ALA A 501 1.57 -10.21 17.22
N LEU A 502 1.86 -9.97 15.93
CA LEU A 502 3.22 -9.68 15.44
C LEU A 502 3.75 -8.38 16.05
N LEU A 503 2.98 -7.29 15.95
CA LEU A 503 3.35 -5.97 16.44
C LEU A 503 3.67 -6.01 17.94
N ARG A 504 2.82 -6.67 18.74
CA ARG A 504 3.08 -6.90 20.16
C ARG A 504 4.39 -7.65 20.38
N ALA A 505 4.61 -8.75 19.67
CA ALA A 505 5.78 -9.60 19.86
C ALA A 505 7.10 -8.93 19.43
N ALA A 506 7.05 -8.03 18.43
CA ALA A 506 8.20 -7.24 18.02
C ALA A 506 8.45 -6.09 19.01
N ALA A 507 7.40 -5.37 19.39
CA ALA A 507 7.48 -4.25 20.32
C ALA A 507 8.03 -4.64 21.69
N THR A 508 7.64 -5.79 22.24
CA THR A 508 8.18 -6.27 23.53
C THR A 508 9.66 -6.65 23.49
N ARG A 509 10.26 -6.76 22.30
CA ARG A 509 11.68 -7.12 22.11
C ARG A 509 12.57 -5.92 21.76
N LEU A 510 12.01 -4.71 21.61
CA LEU A 510 12.72 -3.49 21.21
C LEU A 510 13.80 -2.99 22.20
N GLY A 511 13.80 -3.48 23.45
CA GLY A 511 14.74 -3.05 24.51
C GLY A 511 15.81 -4.08 24.88
N GLY A 512 15.95 -5.18 24.12
CA GLY A 512 17.00 -6.17 24.38
C GLY A 512 16.78 -7.07 25.60
N ASP A 513 15.61 -7.05 26.24
CA ASP A 513 15.30 -8.03 27.27
C ASP A 513 14.98 -9.39 26.63
N THR A 514 16.05 -10.14 26.37
CA THR A 514 16.00 -11.56 26.03
C THR A 514 15.58 -12.43 27.23
N SER A 515 15.20 -11.82 28.36
CA SER A 515 14.72 -12.51 29.57
C SER A 515 13.19 -12.68 29.64
N ALA A 516 12.48 -12.46 28.53
CA ALA A 516 11.23 -13.19 28.32
C ALA A 516 11.59 -14.65 27.99
N ASP A 517 12.00 -15.37 29.03
CA ASP A 517 12.05 -16.82 29.10
C ASP A 517 10.87 -17.35 28.28
N VAL A 518 11.19 -17.99 27.15
CA VAL A 518 10.37 -19.10 26.69
C VAL A 518 10.49 -20.12 27.79
N LYS A 519 9.68 -19.98 28.84
CA LYS A 519 9.35 -21.13 29.67
C LYS A 519 8.73 -22.11 28.68
N PRO A 520 9.38 -23.24 28.38
CA PRO A 520 8.73 -24.25 27.57
C PRO A 520 7.46 -24.60 28.33
N GLU A 521 6.31 -24.38 27.71
CA GLU A 521 5.09 -25.01 28.17
C GLU A 521 5.43 -26.51 28.26
N PRO A 522 5.30 -27.16 29.44
CA PRO A 522 5.65 -28.55 29.55
C PRO A 522 4.74 -29.30 28.59
N ALA A 523 5.34 -29.84 27.53
CA ALA A 523 4.71 -30.84 26.70
C ALA A 523 4.21 -31.92 27.65
N SER A 524 2.89 -32.04 27.76
CA SER A 524 2.25 -33.10 28.51
C SER A 524 2.56 -34.41 27.77
N SER A 525 3.68 -35.04 28.12
CA SER A 525 4.03 -36.38 27.68
C SER A 525 3.16 -37.37 28.45
N THR A 526 1.92 -37.57 28.00
CA THR A 526 1.15 -38.76 28.38
C THR A 526 1.83 -39.97 27.75
N LEU A 527 2.59 -40.70 28.56
CA LEU A 527 2.98 -42.08 28.27
C LEU A 527 1.72 -42.96 28.33
N PRO A 528 1.54 -43.93 27.41
CA PRO A 528 0.43 -44.87 27.49
C PRO A 528 0.62 -45.82 28.69
N SER A 529 -0.32 -45.80 29.65
CA SER A 529 -0.42 -46.84 30.67
C SER A 529 -1.18 -48.04 30.11
N PHE A 530 -0.52 -49.19 30.02
CA PHE A 530 -1.20 -50.47 29.79
C PHE A 530 -1.88 -50.88 31.10
N SER A 531 -3.20 -51.10 31.06
CA SER A 531 -3.91 -51.81 32.13
C SER A 531 -3.82 -53.30 31.86
N LEU A 532 -3.35 -54.06 32.86
CA LEU A 532 -3.43 -55.52 32.88
C LEU A 532 -4.79 -55.89 33.48
N GLU A 533 -5.65 -56.52 32.67
CA GLU A 533 -6.66 -57.48 33.13
C GLU A 533 -6.22 -58.89 32.73
#